data_AF-A0A7S4PAN3-F1
#
_entry.id   AF-A0A7S4PAN3-F1
#
_cell.length_a   1.000
_cell.length_b   1.000
_cell.length_c   1.000
_cell.angle_alpha   90.00
_cell.angle_beta   90.00
_cell.angle_gamma   90.00
#
_symmetry.space_group_name_H-M   'P 1'
#
loop_
_entity.id
_entity.type
_entity.pdbx_description
1 polymer ?
#
loop_
_entity_poly.entity_id
_entity_poly.type
_entity_poly.pdbx_seq_one_letter_code
_entity_poly.pdbx_strand_id
1 'polypeptide(L)'
;ADACVGCGVGSEAGAGTGASGSLMGRCRRCQGRICSSACYKSHNEGRCAEMFFKGEVMNEIKGREGVDDNEKKKMMDILKRMHSEQAEEESDKDECDEDDLGEELEGLKLDENTQWEDLSAAQQQAFIKAVREGKLDGLMQQWVPWWMQSGCAIEVEEEEEEEEEE
;
A
#
# COMPACT_ATOMS: atom_id res chain seq x y z
N ALA A 1 -36.73 -3.38 -1.81
CA ALA A 1 -36.05 -4.31 -0.89
C ALA A 1 -35.03 -5.06 -1.71
N ASP A 2 -33.88 -4.43 -1.94
CA ASP A 2 -32.85 -5.01 -2.81
C ASP A 2 -32.12 -6.10 -2.04
N ALA A 3 -32.47 -7.34 -2.35
CA ALA A 3 -31.78 -8.52 -1.83
C ALA A 3 -30.34 -8.54 -2.39
N CYS A 4 -29.36 -8.83 -1.53
CA CYS A 4 -27.96 -8.99 -1.95
C CYS A 4 -27.94 -10.10 -3.04
N VAL A 5 -27.69 -9.71 -4.29
CA VAL A 5 -27.69 -10.60 -5.48
C VAL A 5 -26.67 -11.76 -5.35
N GLY A 6 -25.74 -11.67 -4.40
CA GLY A 6 -24.75 -12.70 -4.11
C GLY A 6 -25.15 -13.75 -3.06
N CYS A 7 -26.31 -13.62 -2.40
CA CYS A 7 -26.85 -14.70 -1.59
C CYS A 7 -27.86 -15.47 -2.43
N GLY A 8 -27.50 -16.68 -2.86
CA GLY A 8 -28.39 -17.63 -3.54
C GLY A 8 -29.56 -18.08 -2.66
N VAL A 9 -30.49 -17.17 -2.37
CA VAL A 9 -31.83 -17.49 -1.91
C VAL A 9 -32.78 -17.23 -3.07
N GLY A 10 -32.71 -18.16 -4.02
CA GLY A 10 -33.78 -18.41 -4.96
C GLY A 10 -35.02 -18.83 -4.21
N SER A 11 -36.15 -18.24 -4.57
CA SER A 11 -37.47 -18.58 -4.08
C SER A 11 -37.88 -19.95 -4.61
N GLU A 12 -37.73 -21.00 -3.80
CA GLU A 12 -38.48 -22.24 -4.02
C GLU A 12 -38.89 -22.88 -2.69
N ALA A 13 -40.20 -23.07 -2.57
CA ALA A 13 -40.83 -23.78 -1.47
C ALA A 13 -40.34 -25.23 -1.47
N GLY A 14 -39.63 -25.63 -0.43
CA GLY A 14 -39.19 -27.01 -0.23
C GLY A 14 -38.70 -27.22 1.19
N ALA A 15 -39.44 -28.01 1.97
CA ALA A 15 -39.02 -28.45 3.28
C ALA A 15 -37.75 -29.32 3.15
N GLY A 16 -36.65 -28.95 3.81
CA GLY A 16 -35.42 -29.74 3.77
C GLY A 16 -34.22 -29.05 4.41
N THR A 17 -33.98 -29.40 5.67
CA THR A 17 -32.67 -29.60 6.33
C THR A 17 -31.51 -28.64 6.05
N GLY A 18 -31.02 -28.02 7.14
CA GLY A 18 -29.65 -27.50 7.22
C GLY A 18 -29.55 -25.98 7.27
N ALA A 19 -30.06 -25.37 8.33
CA ALA A 19 -29.73 -23.97 8.64
C ALA A 19 -28.26 -23.88 9.07
N SER A 20 -27.34 -23.81 8.10
CA SER A 20 -26.08 -23.12 8.32
C SER A 20 -26.44 -21.65 8.51
N GLY A 21 -26.69 -21.28 9.77
CA GLY A 21 -27.08 -19.95 10.18
C GLY A 21 -25.98 -18.96 9.86
N SER A 22 -26.01 -18.40 8.65
CA SER A 22 -25.27 -17.18 8.34
C SER A 22 -25.78 -16.11 9.30
N LEU A 23 -24.89 -15.58 10.15
CA LEU A 23 -25.17 -14.46 11.05
C LEU A 23 -25.54 -13.24 10.21
N MET A 24 -26.81 -13.15 9.84
CA MET A 24 -27.40 -12.08 9.06
C MET A 24 -27.42 -10.81 9.92
N GLY A 25 -26.37 -10.00 9.79
CA GLY A 25 -26.32 -8.66 10.36
C GLY A 25 -27.27 -7.69 9.65
N ARG A 26 -27.60 -6.59 10.32
CA ARG A 26 -28.27 -5.43 9.71
C ARG A 26 -27.29 -4.26 9.63
N CYS A 27 -27.22 -3.60 8.48
CA CYS A 27 -26.43 -2.38 8.34
C CYS A 27 -26.94 -1.31 9.30
N ARG A 28 -26.07 -0.75 10.15
CA ARG A 28 -26.45 0.27 11.12
C ARG A 28 -26.92 1.59 10.49
N ARG A 29 -26.63 1.84 9.20
CA ARG A 29 -27.01 3.07 8.48
C ARG A 29 -28.35 2.96 7.77
N CYS A 30 -28.59 1.86 7.05
CA CYS A 30 -29.78 1.69 6.20
C CYS A 30 -30.67 0.52 6.60
N GLN A 31 -30.29 -0.25 7.63
CA GLN A 31 -30.99 -1.43 8.14
C GLN A 31 -31.13 -2.58 7.11
N GLY A 32 -30.44 -2.48 5.97
CA GLY A 32 -30.35 -3.54 4.98
C GLY A 32 -29.70 -4.80 5.53
N ARG A 33 -30.11 -5.97 5.02
CA ARG A 33 -29.58 -7.26 5.45
C ARG A 33 -28.21 -7.50 4.82
N ILE A 34 -27.22 -7.84 5.64
CA ILE A 34 -25.85 -8.11 5.24
C ILE A 34 -25.39 -9.39 5.93
N CYS A 35 -24.75 -10.30 5.20
CA CYS A 35 -24.29 -11.59 5.72
C CYS A 35 -22.75 -11.70 5.79
N SER A 36 -22.04 -10.78 5.15
CA SER A 36 -20.59 -10.78 5.02
C SER A 36 -20.07 -9.37 4.74
N SER A 37 -18.76 -9.17 4.91
CA SER A 37 -18.08 -7.92 4.54
C SER A 37 -18.20 -7.62 3.04
N ALA A 38 -18.29 -8.65 2.18
CA ALA A 38 -18.53 -8.48 0.76
C ALA A 38 -19.92 -7.89 0.47
N CYS A 39 -20.99 -8.41 1.09
CA CYS A 39 -22.32 -7.79 0.98
C CYS A 39 -22.35 -6.40 1.65
N TYR A 40 -21.56 -6.16 2.70
CA TYR A 40 -21.45 -4.81 3.28
C TYR A 40 -20.84 -3.80 2.29
N LYS A 41 -19.83 -4.19 1.50
CA LYS A 41 -19.21 -3.29 0.50
C LYS A 41 -20.10 -3.04 -0.72
N SER A 42 -20.98 -3.96 -1.10
CA SER A 42 -21.81 -3.84 -2.31
C SER A 42 -23.26 -3.42 -2.07
N HIS A 43 -23.82 -3.60 -0.87
CA HIS A 43 -25.20 -3.22 -0.60
C HIS A 43 -25.43 -1.71 -0.77
N ASN A 44 -26.64 -1.34 -1.19
CA ASN A 44 -27.03 0.05 -1.41
C ASN A 44 -26.03 0.79 -2.33
N GLU A 45 -25.61 0.11 -3.41
CA GLU A 45 -24.61 0.58 -4.39
C GLU A 45 -23.27 0.98 -3.75
N GLY A 46 -22.93 0.41 -2.59
CA GLY A 46 -21.73 0.78 -1.83
C GLY A 46 -21.81 2.11 -1.08
N ARG A 47 -22.91 2.89 -1.20
CA ARG A 47 -23.06 4.21 -0.55
C ARG A 47 -22.89 4.15 0.96
N CYS A 48 -23.37 3.09 1.60
CA CYS A 48 -23.24 2.94 3.06
C CYS A 48 -21.81 2.66 3.52
N ALA A 49 -21.02 1.94 2.73
CA ALA A 49 -19.62 1.67 3.00
C ALA A 49 -18.77 2.91 2.69
N GLU A 50 -19.00 3.57 1.55
CA GLU A 50 -18.31 4.80 1.17
C GLU A 50 -18.49 5.92 2.21
N MET A 51 -19.73 6.14 2.67
CA MET A 51 -20.00 7.15 3.71
C MET A 51 -19.36 6.81 5.06
N PHE A 52 -19.14 5.54 5.36
CA PHE A 52 -18.42 5.12 6.55
C PHE A 52 -16.94 5.46 6.41
N PHE A 53 -16.27 4.99 5.35
CA PHE A 53 -14.85 5.26 5.12
C PHE A 53 -14.55 6.75 4.98
N LYS A 54 -15.38 7.48 4.21
CA LYS A 54 -15.26 8.93 4.09
C LYS A 54 -15.43 9.61 5.46
N GLY A 55 -16.33 9.12 6.29
CA GLY A 55 -16.52 9.61 7.65
C GLY A 55 -15.29 9.40 8.51
N GLU A 56 -14.69 8.21 8.49
CA GLU A 56 -13.46 7.90 9.23
C GLU A 56 -12.28 8.75 8.78
N VAL A 57 -12.03 8.83 7.46
CA VAL A 57 -10.95 9.65 6.90
C VAL A 57 -11.14 11.12 7.23
N MET A 58 -12.37 11.65 7.09
CA MET A 58 -12.65 13.04 7.43
C MET A 58 -12.53 13.31 8.93
N ASN A 59 -12.89 12.35 9.79
CA ASN A 59 -12.73 12.49 11.23
C ASN A 59 -11.25 12.44 11.64
N GLU A 60 -10.44 11.58 11.03
CA GLU A 60 -8.98 11.55 11.24
C GLU A 60 -8.33 12.86 10.79
N ILE A 61 -8.69 13.37 9.61
CA ILE A 61 -8.20 14.66 9.09
C ILE A 61 -8.61 15.81 10.01
N LYS A 62 -9.82 15.78 10.58
CA LYS A 62 -10.29 16.81 11.52
C LYS A 62 -9.68 16.67 12.91
N GLY A 63 -9.43 15.45 13.37
CA GLY A 63 -8.77 15.15 14.65
C GLY A 63 -7.31 15.59 14.65
N ARG A 64 -6.70 15.69 13.47
CA ARG A 64 -5.47 16.45 13.23
C ARG A 64 -5.81 17.94 13.08
N GLU A 65 -6.09 18.62 14.19
CA GLU A 65 -6.37 20.06 14.16
C GLU A 65 -5.18 20.84 13.57
N GLY A 66 -5.47 21.62 12.51
CA GLY A 66 -4.82 22.89 12.18
C GLY A 66 -3.46 22.84 11.49
N VAL A 67 -3.41 22.52 10.19
CA VAL A 67 -2.28 23.01 9.37
C VAL A 67 -2.42 24.52 9.28
N ASP A 68 -1.44 25.24 9.83
CA ASP A 68 -1.44 26.69 9.85
C ASP A 68 -1.45 27.26 8.40
N ASP A 69 -2.08 28.41 8.19
CA ASP A 69 -2.12 29.03 6.85
C ASP A 69 -0.70 29.28 6.28
N ASN A 70 0.30 29.47 7.14
CA ASN A 70 1.71 29.54 6.76
C ASN A 70 2.27 28.19 6.29
N GLU A 71 1.92 27.09 6.94
CA GLU A 71 2.34 25.73 6.53
C GLU A 71 1.73 25.36 5.19
N LYS A 72 0.45 25.67 4.99
CA LYS A 72 -0.23 25.52 3.70
C LYS A 72 0.46 26.35 2.61
N LYS A 73 0.85 27.59 2.91
CA LYS A 73 1.58 28.45 1.96
C LYS A 73 2.96 27.88 1.62
N LYS A 74 3.70 27.37 2.60
CA LYS A 74 5.00 26.70 2.38
C LYS A 74 4.87 25.46 1.51
N MET A 75 3.84 24.63 1.77
CA MET A 75 3.57 23.44 0.95
C MET A 75 3.27 23.82 -0.52
N MET A 76 2.46 24.87 -0.74
CA MET A 76 2.17 25.38 -2.07
C MET A 76 3.40 25.97 -2.78
N ASP A 77 4.31 26.59 -2.04
CA ASP A 77 5.54 27.16 -2.57
C ASP A 77 6.53 26.07 -3.02
N ILE A 78 6.69 25.00 -2.23
CA ILE A 78 7.51 23.83 -2.59
C ILE A 78 7.02 23.17 -3.88
N LEU A 79 5.70 22.95 -4.00
CA LEU A 79 5.10 22.34 -5.19
C LEU A 79 5.34 23.18 -6.45
N LYS A 80 5.30 24.52 -6.30
CA LYS A 80 5.55 25.42 -7.42
C LYS A 80 7.02 25.40 -7.85
N ARG A 81 7.95 25.38 -6.89
CA ARG A 81 9.40 25.30 -7.17
C ARG A 81 9.75 24.06 -7.98
N MET A 82 9.25 22.89 -7.59
CA MET A 82 9.53 21.63 -8.29
C MET A 82 9.05 21.65 -9.75
N HIS A 83 7.87 22.23 -10.00
CA HIS A 83 7.33 22.33 -11.35
C HIS A 83 8.09 23.36 -12.22
N SER A 84 8.70 24.38 -11.60
CA SER A 84 9.58 25.32 -12.30
C SER A 84 10.92 24.69 -12.64
N GLU A 85 11.56 24.00 -11.69
CA GLU A 85 12.87 23.35 -11.88
C GLU A 85 12.84 22.27 -12.96
N GLN A 86 11.76 21.49 -13.03
CA GLN A 86 11.58 20.46 -14.06
C GLN A 86 11.46 21.04 -15.49
N ALA A 87 11.08 22.31 -15.65
CA ALA A 87 10.97 22.94 -16.96
C ALA A 87 12.31 23.46 -17.49
N GLU A 88 13.36 23.56 -16.66
CA GLU A 88 14.64 24.17 -17.02
C GLU A 88 15.77 23.13 -17.23
N GLU A 89 15.58 21.88 -16.77
CA GLU A 89 16.55 20.79 -16.91
C GLU A 89 16.52 20.06 -18.28
N GLU A 90 15.62 20.42 -19.21
CA GLU A 90 15.55 19.80 -20.54
C GLU A 90 16.60 20.35 -21.55
N SER A 91 17.46 21.30 -21.15
CA SER A 91 18.36 22.02 -22.09
C SER A 91 19.86 21.66 -22.02
N ASP A 92 20.34 20.82 -21.11
CA ASP A 92 21.77 20.47 -21.02
C ASP A 92 21.98 18.95 -20.98
N LYS A 93 22.08 18.36 -22.16
CA LYS A 93 22.63 17.01 -22.36
C LYS A 93 23.99 17.17 -23.05
N ASP A 94 25.01 17.44 -22.26
CA ASP A 94 26.41 17.32 -22.69
C ASP A 94 26.98 15.93 -22.34
N GLU A 95 27.82 15.49 -23.25
CA GLU A 95 28.33 14.15 -23.49
C GLU A 95 29.21 13.66 -22.33
N CYS A 96 28.97 12.44 -21.82
CA CYS A 96 29.87 11.77 -20.91
C CYS A 96 30.40 10.48 -21.57
N ASP A 97 31.70 10.47 -21.82
CA ASP A 97 32.47 9.40 -22.45
C ASP A 97 32.27 8.04 -21.73
N GLU A 98 32.03 7.01 -22.52
CA GLU A 98 31.63 5.65 -22.09
C GLU A 98 32.86 4.77 -21.73
N ASP A 99 34.07 5.26 -21.95
CA ASP A 99 35.31 4.45 -21.96
C ASP A 99 36.07 4.40 -20.61
N ASP A 100 35.74 5.24 -19.62
CA ASP A 100 36.48 5.35 -18.34
C ASP A 100 35.98 4.40 -17.22
N LEU A 101 34.86 3.70 -17.41
CA LEU A 101 34.24 2.87 -16.36
C LEU A 101 34.79 1.43 -16.32
N GLY A 102 35.53 1.01 -17.35
CA GLY A 102 36.04 -0.36 -17.46
C GLY A 102 37.26 -0.64 -16.58
N GLU A 103 38.19 0.31 -16.49
CA GLU A 103 39.44 0.16 -15.71
C GLU A 103 39.20 0.26 -14.19
N GLU A 104 38.21 1.03 -13.73
CA GLU A 104 37.92 1.16 -12.29
C GLU A 104 37.24 -0.10 -11.71
N LEU A 105 36.47 -0.82 -12.53
CA LEU A 105 35.76 -2.04 -12.12
C LEU A 105 36.72 -3.20 -11.81
N GLU A 106 37.92 -3.20 -12.41
CA GLU A 106 38.93 -4.26 -12.23
C GLU A 106 39.65 -4.16 -10.86
N GLY A 107 39.55 -3.00 -10.19
CA GLY A 107 40.12 -2.77 -8.85
C GLY A 107 39.20 -3.15 -7.68
N LEU A 108 37.91 -3.40 -7.95
CA LEU A 108 36.90 -3.68 -6.92
C LEU A 108 36.83 -5.17 -6.60
N LYS A 109 37.58 -5.59 -5.56
CA LYS A 109 37.37 -6.91 -4.93
C LYS A 109 36.12 -6.85 -4.05
N LEU A 110 34.94 -6.99 -4.65
CA LEU A 110 33.72 -7.25 -3.89
C LEU A 110 33.74 -8.70 -3.39
N ASP A 111 33.71 -8.86 -2.07
CA ASP A 111 33.46 -10.12 -1.40
C ASP A 111 32.00 -10.18 -0.88
N GLU A 112 31.60 -11.32 -0.32
CA GLU A 112 30.25 -11.53 0.25
C GLU A 112 29.98 -10.65 1.49
N ASN A 113 31.00 -9.93 1.99
CA ASN A 113 30.95 -9.08 3.16
C ASN A 113 30.99 -7.58 2.83
N THR A 114 31.14 -7.21 1.56
CA THR A 114 31.25 -5.81 1.15
C THR A 114 29.91 -5.11 1.37
N GLN A 115 29.90 -4.08 2.22
CA GLN A 115 28.69 -3.32 2.53
C GLN A 115 28.52 -2.16 1.54
N TRP A 116 27.30 -1.63 1.43
CA TRP A 116 27.00 -0.48 0.58
C TRP A 116 27.88 0.74 0.94
N GLU A 117 28.19 0.91 2.23
CA GLU A 117 29.02 2.00 2.72
C GLU A 117 30.51 1.90 2.32
N ASP A 118 31.00 0.72 1.91
CA ASP A 118 32.39 0.53 1.48
C ASP A 118 32.65 1.02 0.05
N LEU A 119 31.58 1.26 -0.72
CA LEU A 119 31.64 1.77 -2.09
C LEU A 119 31.95 3.27 -2.10
N SER A 120 32.77 3.71 -3.05
CA SER A 120 33.02 5.14 -3.24
C SER A 120 31.73 5.87 -3.67
N ALA A 121 31.64 7.17 -3.39
CA ALA A 121 30.47 7.96 -3.78
C ALA A 121 30.23 7.93 -5.31
N ALA A 122 31.28 7.83 -6.12
CA ALA A 122 31.18 7.69 -7.58
C ALA A 122 30.57 6.34 -7.97
N GLN A 123 30.97 5.26 -7.30
CA GLN A 123 30.47 3.91 -7.56
C GLN A 123 29.00 3.74 -7.14
N GLN A 124 28.63 4.31 -5.99
CA GLN A 124 27.22 4.35 -5.56
C GLN A 124 26.35 5.11 -6.56
N GLN A 125 26.82 6.23 -7.10
CA GLN A 125 26.10 7.01 -8.13
C GLN A 125 25.97 6.23 -9.44
N ALA A 126 27.02 5.55 -9.89
CA ALA A 126 26.99 4.70 -11.07
C ALA A 126 25.98 3.55 -10.91
N PHE A 127 25.94 2.92 -9.73
CA PHE A 127 24.95 1.88 -9.41
C PHE A 127 23.52 2.44 -9.44
N ILE A 128 23.27 3.58 -8.79
CA ILE A 128 21.95 4.23 -8.80
C ILE A 128 21.52 4.60 -10.24
N LYS A 129 22.45 5.06 -11.07
CA LYS A 129 22.19 5.36 -12.49
C LYS A 129 21.78 4.08 -13.24
N ALA A 130 22.50 2.97 -13.06
CA ALA A 130 22.17 1.69 -13.66
C ALA A 130 20.81 1.11 -13.18
N VAL A 131 20.44 1.33 -11.91
CA VAL A 131 19.09 1.01 -11.40
C VAL A 131 18.03 1.82 -12.14
N ARG A 132 18.22 3.13 -12.31
CA ARG A 132 17.26 4.00 -13.03
C ARG A 132 17.13 3.64 -14.50
N GLU A 133 18.23 3.24 -15.13
CA GLU A 133 18.26 2.80 -16.54
C GLU A 133 17.67 1.39 -16.73
N GLY A 134 17.30 0.69 -15.65
CA GLY A 134 16.69 -0.64 -15.72
C GLY A 134 17.66 -1.75 -16.16
N LYS A 135 18.97 -1.47 -16.22
CA LYS A 135 20.00 -2.42 -16.65
C LYS A 135 20.15 -3.61 -15.69
N LEU A 136 19.67 -3.46 -14.46
CA LEU A 136 19.74 -4.47 -13.39
C LEU A 136 18.47 -5.34 -13.26
N ASP A 137 17.40 -5.04 -14.01
CA ASP A 137 16.10 -5.72 -13.87
C ASP A 137 16.14 -7.22 -14.25
N GLY A 138 17.10 -7.62 -15.10
CA GLY A 138 17.34 -9.02 -15.46
C GLY A 138 18.36 -9.75 -14.57
N LEU A 139 19.03 -9.05 -13.66
CA LEU A 139 20.10 -9.60 -12.80
C LEU A 139 19.62 -9.86 -11.37
N MET A 140 18.57 -9.17 -10.92
CA MET A 140 18.03 -9.31 -9.57
C MET A 140 16.76 -10.15 -9.56
N GLN A 141 16.61 -11.01 -8.54
CA GLN A 141 15.33 -11.67 -8.28
C GLN A 141 14.32 -10.62 -7.81
N GLN A 142 13.11 -10.62 -8.40
CA GLN A 142 12.03 -9.74 -7.95
C GLN A 142 11.74 -10.03 -6.47
N TRP A 143 11.80 -8.98 -5.64
CA TRP A 143 11.46 -9.09 -4.23
C TRP A 143 9.99 -9.49 -4.09
N VAL A 144 9.73 -10.62 -3.43
CA VAL A 144 8.38 -11.07 -3.10
C VAL A 144 8.14 -10.83 -1.62
N PRO A 145 7.18 -9.93 -1.26
CA PRO A 145 6.84 -9.73 0.14
C PRO A 145 6.40 -11.02 0.82
N TRP A 146 6.72 -11.16 2.11
CA TRP A 146 6.39 -12.37 2.88
C TRP A 146 4.88 -12.66 2.92
N TRP A 147 4.03 -11.63 2.91
CA TRP A 147 2.56 -11.79 2.89
C TRP A 147 2.02 -12.29 1.55
N MET A 148 2.85 -12.32 0.50
CA MET A 148 2.51 -12.96 -0.79
C MET A 148 3.04 -14.40 -0.89
N GLN A 149 3.81 -14.85 0.10
CA GLN A 149 4.27 -16.24 0.15
C GLN A 149 3.10 -17.12 0.61
N SER A 150 2.72 -18.08 -0.24
CA SER A 150 1.62 -19.00 0.02
C SER A 150 1.96 -19.88 1.22
N GLY A 151 1.41 -19.57 2.40
CA GLY A 151 1.59 -20.37 3.62
C GLY A 151 1.58 -19.62 4.95
N CYS A 152 1.60 -18.28 4.96
CA CYS A 152 1.60 -17.52 6.22
C CYS A 152 0.17 -17.41 6.81
N ALA A 153 -0.29 -18.47 7.47
CA ALA A 153 -1.31 -18.33 8.50
C ALA A 153 -0.60 -17.75 9.74
N ILE A 154 -0.96 -16.53 10.13
CA ILE A 154 -0.46 -15.92 11.36
C ILE A 154 -1.24 -16.58 12.50
N GLU A 155 -0.57 -17.44 13.27
CA GLU A 155 -1.09 -17.96 14.53
C GLU A 155 -0.89 -16.87 15.60
N VAL A 156 -1.99 -16.39 16.16
CA VAL A 156 -1.98 -15.45 17.29
C VAL A 156 -2.23 -16.30 18.53
N GLU A 157 -1.22 -16.42 19.39
CA GLU A 157 -1.38 -16.97 20.74
C GLU A 157 -2.01 -15.89 21.63
N GLU A 158 -3.23 -16.12 22.11
CA GLU A 158 -3.90 -15.27 23.08
C GLU A 158 -3.33 -15.59 24.48
N GLU A 159 -2.64 -14.63 25.10
CA GLU A 159 -2.23 -14.72 26.52
C GLU A 159 -3.46 -14.41 27.40
N GLU A 160 -3.90 -15.40 28.19
CA GLU A 160 -4.95 -15.24 29.20
C GLU A 160 -4.36 -14.52 30.44
N GLU A 161 -4.73 -13.25 30.67
CA GLU A 161 -4.46 -12.56 31.93
C GLU A 161 -5.48 -13.04 33.00
N GLU A 162 -4.99 -13.72 34.04
CA GLU A 162 -5.76 -14.09 35.22
C GLU A 162 -6.07 -12.83 36.07
N GLU A 163 -7.36 -12.52 36.27
CA GLU A 163 -7.81 -11.49 37.21
C GLU A 163 -7.70 -12.02 38.66
N GLU A 164 -6.77 -11.48 39.46
CA GLU A 164 -6.79 -11.62 40.93
C GLU A 164 -7.76 -10.57 41.53
N GLU A 165 -8.87 -11.03 42.10
CA GLU A 165 -9.79 -10.24 42.93
C GLU A 165 -9.24 -10.04 44.36
N GLU A 166 -9.23 -8.77 44.80
CA GLU A 166 -9.15 -8.17 46.15
C GLU A 166 -8.21 -8.73 47.25
#